data_AF-A0A286YD57-F1
#
_entry.id   AF-A0A286YD57-F1
#
_cell.length_a   1.000
_cell.length_b   1.000
_cell.length_c   1.000
_cell.angle_alpha   90.00
_cell.angle_beta   90.00
_cell.angle_gamma   90.00
#
_symmetry.space_group_name_H-M   'P 1'
#
loop_
_entity.id
_entity.type
_entity.pdbx_description
1 polymer ?
#
loop_
_entity_poly.entity_id
_entity_poly.type
_entity_poly.pdbx_seq_one_letter_code
_entity_poly.pdbx_strand_id
1 'polypeptide(L)'
;MGMAAEVRMVLYEDDSVQVHYACGSTLQLSPCGSEFLFEKALPPSTHPLEQPERIRQRTHFVISNYREQLQRALDFRNSSATCPFLSESIIPPERKKHIFIDFSEVEWPSLDRDDCIMYSESGVVKITSLDGHAYLCLPRSQHEFTVHFLCKVSQRPDSSGILSETQNQDPKNKLVEKTRKVCRCGNLSEQTLRNKENEP
;
A
#
# COMPACT_ATOMS: atom_id res chain seq x y z
N MET A 1 6.71 -14.53 -33.91
CA MET A 1 5.75 -15.64 -33.68
C MET A 1 4.47 -14.99 -33.20
N GLY A 2 3.38 -15.11 -33.96
CA GLY A 2 2.13 -14.39 -33.69
C GLY A 2 1.52 -14.76 -32.35
N MET A 3 0.88 -13.78 -31.71
CA MET A 3 0.18 -13.92 -30.44
C MET A 3 -0.86 -15.05 -30.51
N ALA A 4 -0.74 -16.04 -29.64
CA ALA A 4 -1.74 -17.09 -29.53
C ALA A 4 -2.94 -16.55 -28.73
N ALA A 5 -4.14 -16.66 -29.29
CA ALA A 5 -5.35 -16.20 -28.61
C ALA A 5 -5.61 -17.01 -27.34
N GLU A 6 -6.02 -16.34 -26.25
CA GLU A 6 -6.44 -17.00 -25.02
C GLU A 6 -7.82 -17.63 -25.21
N VAL A 7 -7.94 -18.91 -24.86
CA VAL A 7 -9.20 -19.66 -24.89
C VAL A 7 -9.87 -19.63 -23.52
N ARG A 8 -9.07 -19.73 -22.45
CA ARG A 8 -9.57 -19.77 -21.07
C ARG A 8 -8.52 -19.25 -20.10
N MET A 9 -8.97 -18.50 -19.10
CA MET A 9 -8.19 -18.12 -17.92
C MET A 9 -8.90 -18.67 -16.69
N VAL A 10 -8.14 -19.22 -15.75
CA VAL A 10 -8.63 -19.77 -14.48
C VAL A 10 -7.82 -19.14 -13.36
N LEU A 11 -8.51 -18.54 -12.38
CA LEU A 11 -7.94 -18.10 -11.12
C LEU A 11 -8.26 -19.16 -10.07
N TYR A 12 -7.23 -19.68 -9.42
CA TYR A 12 -7.36 -20.67 -8.35
C TYR A 12 -7.51 -20.01 -6.98
N GLU A 13 -7.90 -20.80 -5.98
CA GLU A 13 -8.09 -20.36 -4.60
C GLU A 13 -6.79 -19.81 -3.98
N ASP A 14 -5.64 -20.30 -4.43
CA ASP A 14 -4.33 -19.84 -3.98
C ASP A 14 -3.84 -18.57 -4.71
N ASP A 15 -4.71 -17.85 -5.43
CA ASP A 15 -4.40 -16.72 -6.31
C ASP A 15 -3.51 -17.03 -7.51
N SER A 16 -3.17 -18.31 -7.76
CA SER A 16 -2.47 -18.68 -8.99
C SER A 16 -3.39 -18.58 -10.20
N VAL A 17 -2.81 -18.24 -11.36
CA VAL A 17 -3.57 -18.13 -12.62
C VAL A 17 -3.04 -19.12 -13.63
N GLN A 18 -3.94 -19.80 -14.33
CA GLN A 18 -3.61 -20.60 -15.50
C GLN A 18 -4.35 -20.09 -16.73
N VAL A 19 -3.60 -19.92 -17.82
CA VAL A 19 -4.09 -19.50 -19.12
C VAL A 19 -3.88 -20.62 -20.12
N HIS A 20 -4.94 -20.97 -20.84
CA HIS A 20 -4.91 -21.90 -21.96
C HIS A 20 -5.00 -21.14 -23.28
N TYR A 21 -4.06 -21.38 -24.19
CA TYR A 21 -4.01 -20.74 -25.49
C TYR A 21 -4.58 -21.66 -26.59
N ALA A 22 -5.04 -21.06 -27.68
CA ALA A 22 -5.59 -21.77 -28.84
C ALA A 22 -4.57 -22.71 -29.51
N CYS A 23 -3.27 -22.42 -29.37
CA CYS A 23 -2.19 -23.28 -29.86
C CYS A 23 -1.93 -24.51 -28.98
N GLY A 24 -2.67 -24.70 -27.89
CA GLY A 24 -2.50 -25.78 -26.92
C GLY A 24 -1.46 -25.50 -25.83
N SER A 25 -0.68 -24.42 -25.96
CA SER A 25 0.27 -24.00 -24.92
C SER A 25 -0.47 -23.52 -23.67
N THR A 26 0.23 -23.51 -22.54
CA THR A 26 -0.29 -23.00 -21.26
C THR A 26 0.68 -22.03 -20.60
N LEU A 27 0.14 -21.06 -19.86
CA LEU A 27 0.90 -20.19 -18.97
C LEU A 27 0.33 -20.32 -17.57
N GLN A 28 1.19 -20.57 -16.59
CA GLN A 28 0.86 -20.52 -15.18
C GLN A 28 1.58 -19.35 -14.53
N LEU A 29 0.87 -18.60 -13.71
CA LEU A 29 1.35 -17.47 -12.95
C LEU A 29 1.29 -17.81 -11.46
N SER A 30 2.36 -17.50 -10.73
CA SER A 30 2.39 -17.73 -9.28
C SER A 30 1.35 -16.88 -8.54
N PRO A 31 0.91 -17.31 -7.35
CA PRO A 31 0.00 -16.56 -6.48
C PRO A 31 0.31 -15.07 -6.34
N CYS A 32 1.60 -14.75 -6.20
CA CYS A 32 2.09 -13.39 -6.00
C CYS A 32 2.45 -12.67 -7.31
N GLY A 33 2.25 -13.29 -8.47
CA GLY A 33 2.54 -12.72 -9.80
C GLY A 33 4.03 -12.58 -10.12
N SER A 34 4.94 -13.00 -9.24
CA SER A 34 6.38 -12.77 -9.37
C SER A 34 7.11 -13.78 -10.26
N GLU A 35 6.48 -14.92 -10.55
CA GLU A 35 7.02 -15.99 -11.37
C GLU A 35 5.95 -16.52 -12.32
N PHE A 36 6.40 -16.98 -13.49
CA PHE A 36 5.54 -17.69 -14.42
C PHE A 36 6.24 -18.92 -14.98
N LEU A 37 5.41 -19.90 -15.38
CA LEU A 37 5.79 -21.09 -16.12
C LEU A 37 5.02 -21.07 -17.44
N PHE A 38 5.72 -21.18 -18.57
CA PHE A 38 5.09 -21.35 -19.87
C PHE A 38 5.44 -22.74 -20.41
N GLU A 39 4.41 -23.50 -20.77
CA GLU A 39 4.54 -24.83 -21.38
C GLU A 39 4.04 -24.77 -22.83
N LYS A 40 4.92 -25.08 -23.77
CA LYS A 40 4.58 -25.08 -25.20
C LYS A 40 3.89 -26.37 -25.59
N ALA A 41 2.87 -26.28 -26.43
CA ALA A 41 2.23 -27.47 -26.98
C ALA A 41 3.23 -28.36 -27.74
N LEU A 42 3.14 -29.67 -27.52
CA LEU A 42 3.86 -30.66 -28.32
C LEU A 42 3.20 -30.75 -29.71
N PRO A 43 3.99 -30.71 -30.79
CA PRO A 43 3.48 -31.04 -32.12
C PRO A 43 2.82 -32.42 -32.14
N PRO A 44 1.79 -32.63 -32.98
CA PRO A 44 1.10 -33.92 -33.07
C PRO A 44 1.98 -35.06 -33.59
N SER A 45 3.13 -34.75 -34.20
CA SER A 45 4.11 -35.73 -34.67
C SER A 45 5.12 -36.15 -33.60
N THR A 46 5.04 -35.60 -32.39
CA THR A 46 6.05 -35.75 -31.35
C THR A 46 5.80 -37.01 -30.53
N HIS A 47 6.88 -37.66 -30.08
CA HIS A 47 6.79 -38.95 -29.41
C HIS A 47 6.07 -38.83 -28.03
N PRO A 48 5.23 -39.80 -27.60
CA PRO A 48 4.45 -39.68 -26.36
C PRO A 48 5.25 -39.50 -25.05
N LEU A 49 6.54 -39.83 -25.06
CA LEU A 49 7.44 -39.66 -23.92
C LEU A 49 8.21 -38.33 -23.94
N GLU A 50 8.09 -37.55 -25.01
CA GLU A 50 8.79 -36.29 -25.14
C GLU A 50 8.12 -35.24 -24.24
N GLN A 51 8.93 -34.56 -23.43
CA GLN A 51 8.40 -33.56 -22.52
C GLN A 51 8.16 -32.24 -23.26
N PRO A 52 7.07 -31.52 -22.96
CA PRO A 52 6.83 -30.19 -23.49
C PRO A 52 8.01 -29.26 -23.19
N GLU A 53 8.30 -28.34 -24.11
CA GLU A 53 9.26 -27.26 -23.83
C GLU A 53 8.68 -26.37 -22.72
N ARG A 54 9.38 -26.31 -21.58
CA ARG A 54 8.95 -25.53 -20.41
C ARG A 54 9.96 -24.44 -20.12
N ILE A 55 9.45 -23.25 -19.85
CA ILE A 55 10.27 -22.13 -19.38
C ILE A 55 9.67 -21.58 -18.09
N ARG A 56 10.51 -21.47 -17.06
CA ARG A 56 10.16 -20.84 -15.79
C ARG A 56 11.03 -19.62 -15.58
N GLN A 57 10.42 -18.46 -15.39
CA GLN A 57 11.11 -17.19 -15.23
C GLN A 57 10.44 -16.33 -14.18
N ARG A 58 11.22 -15.44 -13.57
CA ARG A 58 10.64 -14.34 -12.78
C ARG A 58 10.03 -13.33 -13.72
N THR A 59 8.84 -12.87 -13.36
CA THR A 59 8.02 -11.94 -14.13
C THR A 59 8.77 -10.64 -14.44
N HIS A 60 9.60 -10.16 -13.51
CA HIS A 60 10.43 -8.98 -13.71
C HIS A 60 11.43 -9.10 -14.89
N PHE A 61 11.92 -10.31 -15.18
CA PHE A 61 12.90 -10.60 -16.24
C PHE A 61 12.26 -11.22 -17.49
N VAL A 62 10.95 -11.04 -17.67
CA VAL A 62 10.24 -11.58 -18.84
C VAL A 62 10.85 -11.04 -20.15
N ILE A 63 11.08 -11.94 -21.10
CA ILE A 63 11.53 -11.58 -22.45
C ILE A 63 10.35 -11.16 -23.33
N SER A 64 10.63 -10.43 -24.41
CA SER A 64 9.61 -9.93 -25.35
C SER A 64 8.63 -11.00 -25.84
N ASN A 65 9.09 -12.24 -26.06
CA ASN A 65 8.27 -13.36 -26.54
C ASN A 65 7.06 -13.70 -25.66
N TYR A 66 7.14 -13.42 -24.36
CA TYR A 66 6.10 -13.78 -23.38
C TYR A 66 5.48 -12.55 -22.70
N ARG A 67 5.94 -11.34 -23.03
CA ARG A 67 5.61 -10.12 -22.30
C ARG A 67 4.11 -9.80 -22.38
N GLU A 68 3.52 -9.93 -23.56
CA GLU A 68 2.09 -9.61 -23.77
C GLU A 68 1.18 -10.62 -23.07
N GLN A 69 1.49 -11.91 -23.21
CA GLN A 69 0.79 -13.01 -22.55
C GLN A 69 0.82 -12.84 -21.03
N LEU A 70 2.00 -12.53 -20.49
CA LEU A 70 2.19 -12.35 -19.07
C LEU A 70 1.47 -11.09 -18.55
N GLN A 71 1.46 -10.02 -19.33
CA GLN A 71 0.74 -8.80 -18.99
C GLN A 71 -0.77 -9.05 -18.87
N ARG A 72 -1.36 -9.81 -19.81
CA ARG A 72 -2.79 -10.16 -19.74
C ARG A 72 -3.12 -11.08 -18.58
N ALA A 73 -2.27 -12.07 -18.30
CA ALA A 73 -2.43 -12.95 -17.15
C ALA A 73 -2.37 -12.16 -15.82
N LEU A 74 -1.45 -11.19 -15.73
CA LEU A 74 -1.34 -10.28 -14.60
C LEU A 74 -2.54 -9.35 -14.47
N ASP A 75 -3.05 -8.79 -15.57
CA ASP A 75 -4.25 -7.96 -15.55
C ASP A 75 -5.47 -8.75 -15.04
N PHE A 76 -5.62 -10.00 -15.49
CA PHE A 76 -6.66 -10.91 -15.01
C PHE A 76 -6.52 -11.19 -13.51
N ARG A 77 -5.33 -11.58 -13.03
CA ARG A 77 -5.06 -11.81 -11.60
C ARG A 77 -5.33 -10.55 -10.77
N ASN A 78 -4.78 -9.42 -11.20
CA ASN A 78 -4.87 -8.16 -10.48
C ASN A 78 -6.29 -7.60 -10.40
N SER A 79 -7.22 -8.05 -11.27
CA SER A 79 -8.63 -7.63 -11.22
C SER A 79 -9.36 -8.10 -9.95
N SER A 80 -8.86 -9.15 -9.29
CA SER A 80 -9.44 -9.75 -8.09
C SER A 80 -8.49 -9.76 -6.89
N ALA A 81 -7.24 -9.35 -7.08
CA ALA A 81 -6.23 -9.37 -6.02
C ALA A 81 -6.37 -8.19 -5.06
N THR A 82 -6.39 -8.48 -3.76
CA THR A 82 -6.27 -7.46 -2.70
C THR A 82 -4.95 -6.69 -2.79
N CYS A 83 -3.87 -7.40 -3.14
CA CYS A 83 -2.53 -6.84 -3.33
C CYS A 83 -2.07 -7.14 -4.77
N PRO A 84 -2.28 -6.21 -5.73
CA PRO A 84 -1.91 -6.42 -7.12
C PRO A 84 -0.39 -6.46 -7.30
N PHE A 85 0.08 -7.28 -8.23
CA PHE A 85 1.49 -7.29 -8.63
C PHE A 85 1.73 -6.16 -9.64
N LEU A 86 2.52 -5.16 -9.24
CA LEU A 86 2.79 -3.97 -10.04
C LEU A 86 4.30 -3.83 -10.30
N SER A 87 4.79 -4.44 -11.39
CA SER A 87 6.18 -4.28 -11.83
C SER A 87 6.30 -3.22 -12.92
N GLU A 88 7.20 -2.26 -12.71
CA GLU A 88 7.48 -1.18 -13.65
C GLU A 88 7.90 -1.68 -15.05
N SER A 89 8.64 -2.80 -15.10
CA SER A 89 9.14 -3.39 -16.35
C SER A 89 8.04 -3.96 -17.26
N ILE A 90 6.86 -4.24 -16.70
CA ILE A 90 5.75 -4.90 -17.40
C ILE A 90 4.63 -3.92 -17.69
N ILE A 91 4.31 -3.05 -16.71
CA ILE A 91 3.26 -2.04 -16.87
C ILE A 91 3.62 -1.12 -18.05
N PRO A 92 2.76 -1.01 -19.09
CA PRO A 92 2.98 -0.08 -20.18
C PRO A 92 3.06 1.36 -19.69
N PRO A 93 3.92 2.21 -20.28
CA PRO A 93 4.08 3.60 -19.83
C PRO A 93 2.76 4.39 -19.91
N GLU A 94 1.87 4.06 -20.85
CA GLU A 94 0.56 4.70 -21.02
C GLU A 94 -0.37 4.47 -19.82
N ARG A 95 -0.14 3.41 -19.03
CA ARG A 95 -0.91 3.10 -17.83
C ARG A 95 -0.29 3.65 -16.55
N LYS A 96 0.92 4.24 -16.62
CA LYS A 96 1.61 4.82 -15.47
C LYS A 96 1.12 6.25 -15.24
N LYS A 97 0.45 6.49 -14.11
CA LYS A 97 0.10 7.84 -13.67
C LYS A 97 1.27 8.40 -12.85
N HIS A 98 1.93 9.43 -13.36
CA HIS A 98 2.90 10.21 -12.62
C HIS A 98 2.12 11.22 -11.77
N ILE A 99 1.73 10.82 -10.56
CA ILE A 99 0.94 11.67 -9.64
C ILE A 99 1.83 12.74 -9.00
N PHE A 100 3.13 12.47 -8.90
CA PHE A 100 4.14 13.45 -8.50
C PHE A 100 4.69 14.11 -9.76
N ILE A 101 3.97 15.10 -10.27
CA ILE A 101 4.66 16.19 -10.96
C ILE A 101 5.46 16.87 -9.86
N ASP A 102 6.79 16.90 -9.98
CA ASP A 102 7.63 17.71 -9.11
C ASP A 102 7.04 19.12 -9.08
N PHE A 103 6.52 19.54 -7.93
CA PHE A 103 6.05 20.92 -7.76
C PHE A 103 7.27 21.82 -7.88
N SER A 104 7.48 22.41 -9.05
CA SER A 104 8.62 23.30 -9.28
C SER A 104 8.51 24.55 -8.41
N GLU A 105 7.29 25.06 -8.21
CA GLU A 105 7.00 26.21 -7.37
C GLU A 105 5.60 26.07 -6.75
N VAL A 106 5.47 26.42 -5.47
CA VAL A 106 4.20 26.51 -4.74
C VAL A 106 4.04 27.96 -4.30
N GLU A 107 3.02 28.66 -4.82
CA GLU A 107 2.63 29.96 -4.30
C GLU A 107 1.93 29.77 -2.95
N TRP A 108 2.58 30.24 -1.90
CA TRP A 108 1.97 30.30 -0.58
C TRP A 108 0.92 31.41 -0.53
N PRO A 109 -0.17 31.26 0.25
CA PRO A 109 -1.13 32.34 0.47
C PRO A 109 -0.39 33.61 0.93
N SER A 110 -0.82 34.77 0.39
CA SER A 110 -0.11 36.04 0.50
C SER A 110 0.29 36.38 1.94
N LEU A 111 1.47 36.99 2.05
CA LEU A 111 2.17 37.39 3.27
C LEU A 111 1.47 38.56 4.00
N ASP A 112 0.14 38.67 3.95
CA ASP A 112 -0.59 39.77 4.60
C ASP A 112 -0.69 39.56 6.13
N ARG A 113 -0.11 38.46 6.63
CA ARG A 113 0.02 38.11 8.04
C ARG A 113 1.46 37.67 8.35
N ASP A 114 2.31 38.65 8.59
CA ASP A 114 3.75 38.51 8.87
C ASP A 114 4.10 37.50 9.99
N ASP A 115 3.19 37.17 10.89
CA ASP A 115 3.52 36.37 12.09
C ASP A 115 3.51 34.84 11.87
N CYS A 116 3.03 34.35 10.71
CA CYS A 116 2.85 32.90 10.51
C CYS A 116 4.14 32.19 10.07
N ILE A 117 5.10 32.92 9.46
CA ILE A 117 6.33 32.36 8.91
C ILE A 117 7.53 32.96 9.66
N MET A 118 8.25 32.12 10.41
CA MET A 118 9.44 32.51 11.14
C MET A 118 10.69 31.93 10.47
N TYR A 119 11.64 32.80 10.17
CA TYR A 119 12.96 32.42 9.66
C TYR A 119 13.96 32.36 10.82
N SER A 120 14.55 31.19 11.04
CA SER A 120 15.65 31.01 11.99
C SER A 120 16.98 31.45 11.36
N GLU A 121 17.90 31.98 12.16
CA GLU A 121 19.30 32.25 11.76
C GLU A 121 20.00 30.99 11.21
N SER A 122 19.55 29.80 11.62
CA SER A 122 20.03 28.50 11.10
C SER A 122 19.52 28.15 9.70
N GLY A 123 18.70 29.01 9.08
CA GLY A 123 18.09 28.77 7.77
C GLY A 123 16.91 27.80 7.80
N VAL A 124 16.33 27.56 8.97
CA VAL A 124 15.09 26.77 9.13
C VAL A 124 13.90 27.72 8.96
N VAL A 125 12.95 27.34 8.11
CA VAL A 125 11.68 28.05 7.94
C VAL A 125 10.62 27.34 8.78
N LYS A 126 9.93 28.08 9.65
CA LYS A 126 8.83 27.56 10.47
C LYS A 126 7.53 28.24 10.08
N ILE A 127 6.57 27.47 9.58
CA ILE A 127 5.23 27.93 9.22
C ILE A 127 4.26 27.48 10.32
N THR A 128 3.55 28.40 10.95
CA THR A 128 2.64 28.14 12.08
C THR A 128 1.19 28.35 11.68
N SER A 129 0.28 27.59 12.29
CA SER A 129 -1.17 27.85 12.18
C SER A 129 -1.52 29.13 12.92
N LEU A 130 -2.63 29.75 12.51
CA LEU A 130 -3.13 31.01 13.12
C LEU A 130 -3.37 30.90 14.63
N ASP A 131 -3.69 29.71 15.11
CA ASP A 131 -3.94 29.41 16.52
C ASP A 131 -2.69 28.88 17.26
N GLY A 132 -1.55 28.75 16.57
CA GLY A 132 -0.27 28.28 17.11
C GLY A 132 -0.24 26.80 17.50
N HIS A 133 -1.31 26.05 17.29
CA HIS A 133 -1.40 24.64 17.67
C HIS A 133 -0.71 23.70 16.67
N ALA A 134 -0.46 24.16 15.46
CA ALA A 134 0.23 23.40 14.43
C ALA A 134 1.38 24.21 13.86
N TYR A 135 2.47 23.54 13.49
CA TYR A 135 3.52 24.16 12.70
C TYR A 135 4.31 23.14 11.87
N LEU A 136 4.78 23.60 10.72
CA LEU A 136 5.65 22.90 9.79
C LEU A 136 7.06 23.51 9.87
N CYS A 137 8.07 22.68 10.05
CA CYS A 137 9.48 23.07 10.03
C CYS A 137 10.14 22.53 8.76
N LEU A 138 10.77 23.44 8.00
CA LEU A 138 11.52 23.17 6.79
C LEU A 138 12.99 23.52 7.02
N PRO A 139 13.86 22.54 7.30
CA PRO A 139 15.30 22.73 7.38
C PRO A 139 15.91 23.12 6.04
N ARG A 140 17.04 23.84 6.08
CA ARG A 140 17.78 24.28 4.90
C ARG A 140 18.21 23.14 3.96
N SER A 141 18.36 21.93 4.49
CA SER A 141 18.74 20.76 3.69
C SER A 141 17.64 20.33 2.70
N GLN A 142 16.37 20.65 2.96
CA GLN A 142 15.22 20.23 2.13
C GLN A 142 15.03 18.71 1.96
N HIS A 143 15.78 17.88 2.68
CA HIS A 143 15.68 16.42 2.60
C HIS A 143 14.58 15.84 3.50
N GLU A 144 14.21 16.57 4.56
CA GLU A 144 13.20 16.17 5.54
C GLU A 144 12.45 17.41 6.01
N PHE A 145 11.17 17.25 6.37
CA PHE A 145 10.41 18.28 7.06
C PHE A 145 9.73 17.68 8.29
N THR A 146 9.46 18.51 9.28
CA THR A 146 8.80 18.07 10.52
C THR A 146 7.49 18.81 10.71
N VAL A 147 6.42 18.07 10.99
CA VAL A 147 5.11 18.65 11.34
C VAL A 147 4.85 18.42 12.82
N HIS A 148 4.52 19.49 13.53
CA HIS A 148 4.04 19.45 14.89
C HIS A 148 2.57 19.86 14.88
N PHE A 149 1.74 19.05 15.53
CA PHE A 149 0.31 19.33 15.64
C PHE A 149 -0.17 18.94 17.03
N LEU A 150 -0.81 19.88 17.71
CA LEU A 150 -1.47 19.66 18.99
C LEU A 150 -2.92 19.26 18.73
N CYS A 151 -3.23 17.97 18.86
CA CYS A 151 -4.62 17.50 18.80
C CYS A 151 -5.26 17.47 20.18
N LYS A 152 -6.53 17.89 20.28
CA LYS A 152 -7.35 17.58 21.44
C LYS A 152 -7.83 16.15 21.30
N VAL A 153 -7.29 15.25 22.12
CA VAL A 153 -7.85 13.90 22.25
C VAL A 153 -9.17 14.04 23.00
N SER A 154 -10.30 13.81 22.32
CA SER A 154 -11.57 13.67 23.02
C SER A 154 -11.46 12.46 23.95
N GLN A 155 -11.41 12.72 25.25
CA GLN A 155 -11.69 11.66 26.21
C GLN A 155 -13.16 11.31 26.01
N ARG A 156 -13.47 10.01 25.86
CA ARG A 156 -14.86 9.58 26.02
C ARG A 156 -15.34 10.17 27.35
N PRO A 157 -16.53 10.78 27.41
CA PRO A 157 -17.08 11.14 28.70
C PRO A 157 -17.15 9.84 29.48
N ASP A 158 -16.34 9.71 30.53
CA ASP A 158 -16.45 8.61 31.45
C ASP A 158 -17.90 8.59 31.90
N SER A 159 -18.62 7.54 31.53
CA SER A 159 -19.93 7.26 32.08
C SER A 159 -19.74 6.81 33.53
N SER A 160 -19.27 7.69 34.40
CA SER A 160 -19.47 7.60 35.84
C SER A 160 -20.68 8.47 36.15
N GLY A 161 -21.82 7.81 36.20
CA GLY A 161 -23.02 8.42 36.76
C GLY A 161 -22.82 8.81 38.22
N ILE A 162 -23.57 9.85 38.59
CA ILE A 162 -24.18 10.08 39.91
C ILE A 162 -23.32 10.83 40.95
N LEU A 163 -23.67 12.13 41.06
CA LEU A 163 -23.91 12.96 42.25
C LEU A 163 -22.92 12.95 43.44
N SER A 164 -22.40 14.14 43.76
CA SER A 164 -22.86 14.88 44.95
C SER A 164 -22.43 16.34 44.90
N GLU A 165 -23.40 17.25 45.06
CA GLU A 165 -23.18 18.63 45.51
C GLU A 165 -22.57 18.61 46.92
N THR A 166 -21.54 19.42 47.17
CA THR A 166 -21.47 20.31 48.35
C THR A 166 -20.43 21.40 48.09
N GLN A 167 -20.78 22.63 48.46
CA GLN A 167 -20.06 23.87 48.25
C GLN A 167 -18.71 24.00 49.01
N ASN A 168 -17.89 24.93 48.49
CA ASN A 168 -17.09 25.98 49.19
C ASN A 168 -15.54 25.89 49.19
N GLN A 169 -14.97 27.00 48.68
CA GLN A 169 -13.67 27.66 48.93
C GLN A 169 -12.48 27.44 47.96
N ASP A 170 -11.83 28.58 47.69
CA ASP A 170 -10.86 28.99 46.67
C ASP A 170 -9.40 28.46 46.86
N PRO A 171 -8.42 28.74 45.96
CA PRO A 171 -7.45 27.76 45.49
C PRO A 171 -6.04 27.95 46.09
N LYS A 172 -5.28 26.86 46.22
CA LYS A 172 -3.81 26.94 46.36
C LYS A 172 -3.09 25.76 45.72
N ASN A 173 -2.29 26.12 44.72
CA ASN A 173 -1.11 25.44 44.17
C ASN A 173 -0.67 24.15 44.88
N LYS A 174 -0.54 23.05 44.12
CA LYS A 174 0.69 22.24 44.10
C LYS A 174 0.76 21.27 42.91
N LEU A 175 1.87 21.45 42.19
CA LEU A 175 2.61 20.54 41.30
C LEU A 175 2.18 19.06 41.37
N VAL A 176 1.73 18.50 40.24
CA VAL A 176 1.61 17.05 40.04
C VAL A 176 2.34 16.66 38.76
N GLU A 177 3.27 15.72 38.91
CA GLU A 177 4.13 15.13 37.89
C GLU A 177 3.33 14.67 36.65
N LYS A 178 3.80 15.07 35.47
CA LYS A 178 3.26 14.58 34.19
C LYS A 178 3.69 13.13 33.97
N THR A 179 2.87 12.17 34.36
CA THR A 179 3.00 10.79 33.87
C THR A 179 2.66 10.75 32.37
N ARG A 180 3.67 10.55 31.53
CA ARG A 180 3.52 10.26 30.10
C ARG A 180 2.79 8.92 29.96
N LYS A 181 1.49 8.93 29.67
CA LYS A 181 0.78 7.74 29.20
C LYS A 181 1.10 7.54 27.71
N VAL A 182 1.95 6.56 27.43
CA VAL A 182 2.18 6.08 26.07
C VAL A 182 0.98 5.20 25.68
N CYS A 183 0.20 5.64 24.71
CA CYS A 183 -0.84 4.80 24.11
C CYS A 183 -0.18 3.80 23.15
N ARG A 184 -0.23 2.51 23.49
CA ARG A 184 0.08 1.41 22.58
C ARG A 184 -1.18 1.13 21.75
N CYS A 185 -1.14 1.37 20.43
CA CYS A 185 -2.12 0.75 19.54
C CYS A 185 -1.85 -0.75 19.51
N GLY A 186 -2.85 -1.54 19.90
CA GLY A 186 -2.80 -2.99 19.94
C GLY A 186 -2.72 -3.61 18.55
N ASN A 187 -1.94 -4.68 18.47
CA ASN A 187 -1.81 -5.56 17.31
C ASN A 187 -3.09 -6.36 17.03
N LEU A 188 -3.25 -6.72 15.75
CA LEU A 188 -3.94 -7.88 15.15
C LEU A 188 -5.14 -8.48 15.90
N SER A 189 -6.32 -8.45 15.27
CA SER A 189 -7.29 -9.53 15.47
C SER A 189 -6.99 -10.68 14.51
N GLU A 190 -6.33 -11.73 15.01
CA GLU A 190 -6.44 -13.06 14.41
C GLU A 190 -7.90 -13.53 14.57
N GLN A 191 -8.60 -13.73 13.46
CA GLN A 191 -9.85 -14.51 13.45
C GLN A 191 -9.48 -15.99 13.41
N THR A 192 -9.51 -16.65 14.57
CA THR A 192 -9.40 -18.10 14.66
C THR A 192 -10.72 -18.73 14.25
N LEU A 193 -10.68 -19.48 13.13
CA LEU A 193 -11.74 -20.35 12.64
C LEU A 193 -12.10 -21.44 13.67
N ARG A 194 -13.39 -21.62 13.93
CA ARG A 194 -13.91 -22.77 14.69
C ARG A 194 -13.99 -23.99 13.77
N ASN A 195 -13.12 -24.97 13.98
CA ASN A 195 -13.30 -26.31 13.44
C ASN A 195 -14.36 -27.06 14.28
N LYS A 196 -15.27 -27.75 13.59
CA LYS A 196 -16.26 -28.65 14.16
C LYS A 196 -16.07 -30.00 13.49
N GLU A 197 -15.34 -30.89 14.13
CA GLU A 197 -15.29 -32.30 13.79
C GLU A 197 -15.03 -33.07 15.08
N ASN A 198 -15.89 -34.07 15.36
CA ASN A 198 -15.61 -35.30 16.12
C ASN A 198 -16.93 -36.08 16.25
N GLU A 199 -17.06 -37.10 15.41
CA GLU A 199 -17.86 -38.30 15.70
C GLU A 199 -16.97 -39.29 16.47
N PRO A 200 -17.58 -40.20 17.23
CA PRO A 200 -17.46 -41.61 16.84
C PRO A 200 -18.80 -42.33 16.67
#